data_AF-A0A0G0V7W8-F1
#
_entry.id   AF-A0A0G0V7W8-F1
#
_cell.length_a   1.000
_cell.length_b   1.000
_cell.length_c   1.000
_cell.angle_alpha   90.00
_cell.angle_beta   90.00
_cell.angle_gamma   90.00
#
_symmetry.space_group_name_H-M   'P 1'
#
loop_
_entity.id
_entity.type
_entity.pdbx_description
1 polymer ?
#
loop_
_entity_poly.entity_id
_entity_poly.type
_entity_poly.pdbx_seq_one_letter_code
_entity_poly.pdbx_strand_id
1 'polypeptide(L)'
;MEQSNNQIIYIKRSIYMCTKNFCRFCSIVAMLLFSLLCFESLALTADKAPVAKPTSPVAPNPLSQVALSQIGKVINSAQNTYTQTQAWFSNTGNVKKLDENYCKPKCQKNDKECQCKPYWNDRYENMFRECIAREQMHPETYFFYHGYTKAWMVPQDLYKLLYEKKYGPLKNQTFTFLRYAPIEKGTAKELLKKYFEEKGLINDNITETKALLISANLVPTGNTGTDGEATLSYLDKAQSHELPGDWAYEQISKAFGITPELMNHIKPLCSELATKLDHASDQEVLLQICIPKLLVDDMSYIAWRQGIPRQEQIIYTINQMAEIIKKDDAKQKNFQTPFERIKSARALLSDQMMREKDTNYFYQVMKESIEHDGFKTSTWIDQYTKAPALLMGKDNEIQARLLTNGLQDPNSGIIMYKYHFIPPAIYKDYQIKLQKIVDELWAQKTQQDLVVQALRNFNAEVKQLENGIKKQVDIA
;
A
#
# COMPACT_ATOMS: atom_id res chain seq x y z
N MET A 1 -48.68 -28.67 -40.75
CA MET A 1 -47.97 -29.13 -39.52
C MET A 1 -46.85 -28.19 -39.09
N GLU A 2 -46.15 -27.47 -39.97
CA GLU A 2 -45.08 -26.53 -39.56
C GLU A 2 -45.57 -25.24 -38.86
N GLN A 3 -46.76 -24.73 -39.18
CA GLN A 3 -47.29 -23.53 -38.50
C GLN A 3 -47.67 -23.78 -37.02
N SER A 4 -47.97 -25.02 -36.64
CA SER A 4 -48.31 -25.40 -35.25
C SER A 4 -47.10 -25.41 -34.31
N ASN A 5 -45.90 -25.69 -34.82
CA ASN A 5 -44.70 -25.78 -33.99
C ASN A 5 -44.13 -24.42 -33.62
N ASN A 6 -44.29 -23.41 -34.47
CA ASN A 6 -43.80 -22.05 -34.19
C ASN A 6 -44.62 -21.33 -33.11
N GLN A 7 -45.94 -21.59 -33.01
CA GLN A 7 -46.76 -21.02 -31.93
C GLN A 7 -46.41 -21.63 -30.55
N ILE A 8 -46.11 -22.93 -30.48
CA ILE A 8 -45.74 -23.60 -29.22
C ILE A 8 -44.40 -23.07 -28.68
N ILE A 9 -43.43 -22.77 -29.56
CA ILE A 9 -42.14 -22.20 -29.16
C ILE A 9 -42.30 -20.75 -28.64
N TYR A 10 -43.19 -19.96 -29.24
CA TYR A 10 -43.43 -18.58 -28.83
C TYR A 10 -44.14 -18.50 -27.46
N ILE A 11 -45.09 -19.41 -27.21
CA ILE A 11 -45.79 -19.52 -25.92
C ILE A 11 -44.82 -19.99 -24.82
N LYS A 12 -43.96 -20.98 -25.09
CA LYS A 12 -42.94 -21.43 -24.12
C LYS A 12 -41.93 -20.32 -23.78
N ARG A 13 -41.51 -19.50 -24.76
CA ARG A 13 -40.62 -18.35 -24.50
C ARG A 13 -41.31 -17.24 -23.71
N SER A 14 -42.59 -16.95 -23.98
CA SER A 14 -43.35 -15.94 -23.23
C SER A 14 -43.61 -16.37 -21.80
N ILE A 15 -43.96 -17.64 -21.55
CA ILE A 15 -44.15 -18.19 -20.21
C ILE A 15 -42.82 -18.16 -19.42
N TYR A 16 -41.70 -18.49 -20.06
CA TYR A 16 -40.37 -18.47 -19.42
C TYR A 16 -39.89 -17.05 -19.08
N MET A 17 -40.16 -16.06 -19.93
CA MET A 17 -39.87 -14.65 -19.61
C MET A 17 -40.76 -14.12 -18.48
N CYS A 18 -42.04 -14.50 -18.48
CA CYS A 18 -42.99 -14.05 -17.46
C CYS A 18 -42.65 -14.64 -16.08
N THR A 19 -42.30 -15.92 -15.99
CA THR A 19 -41.87 -16.56 -14.72
C THR A 19 -40.54 -16.01 -14.19
N LYS A 20 -39.60 -15.66 -15.07
CA LYS A 20 -38.29 -15.12 -14.65
C LYS A 20 -38.38 -13.68 -14.13
N ASN A 21 -39.23 -12.86 -14.74
CA ASN A 21 -39.49 -11.50 -14.26
C ASN A 21 -40.38 -11.50 -13.00
N PHE A 22 -41.33 -12.44 -12.90
CA PHE A 22 -42.14 -12.63 -11.70
C PHE A 22 -41.29 -13.08 -10.48
N CYS A 23 -40.35 -14.02 -10.65
CA CYS A 23 -39.44 -14.41 -9.57
C CYS A 23 -38.49 -13.29 -9.12
N ARG A 24 -38.02 -12.44 -10.06
CA ARG A 24 -37.18 -11.28 -9.72
C ARG A 24 -37.97 -10.20 -8.98
N PHE A 25 -39.20 -9.93 -9.41
CA PHE A 25 -40.09 -8.99 -8.74
C PHE A 25 -40.46 -9.48 -7.33
N CYS A 26 -40.82 -10.76 -7.17
CA CYS A 26 -41.11 -11.35 -5.85
C CYS A 26 -39.89 -11.34 -4.91
N SER A 27 -38.66 -11.49 -5.43
CA SER A 27 -37.45 -11.45 -4.60
C SER A 27 -37.13 -10.03 -4.10
N ILE A 28 -37.36 -9.01 -4.94
CA ILE A 28 -37.18 -7.60 -4.55
C ILE A 28 -38.28 -7.16 -3.58
N VAL A 29 -39.52 -7.58 -3.80
CA VAL A 29 -40.65 -7.31 -2.88
C VAL A 29 -40.47 -8.05 -1.54
N ALA A 30 -39.95 -9.27 -1.55
CA ALA A 30 -39.61 -9.99 -0.31
C ALA A 30 -38.47 -9.33 0.47
N MET A 31 -37.44 -8.80 -0.21
CA MET A 31 -36.37 -8.03 0.45
C MET A 31 -36.86 -6.69 1.00
N LEU A 32 -37.79 -6.02 0.31
CA LEU A 32 -38.44 -4.79 0.80
C LEU A 32 -39.39 -5.06 1.98
N LEU A 33 -40.15 -6.17 1.96
CA LEU A 33 -41.00 -6.57 3.07
C LEU A 33 -40.19 -7.03 4.29
N PHE A 34 -39.06 -7.71 4.10
CA PHE A 34 -38.18 -8.11 5.20
C PHE A 34 -37.48 -6.90 5.85
N SER A 35 -37.17 -5.87 5.06
CA SER A 35 -36.67 -4.60 5.61
C SER A 35 -37.77 -3.82 6.33
N LEU A 36 -39.01 -3.80 5.84
CA LEU A 36 -40.15 -3.20 6.54
C LEU A 36 -40.53 -3.93 7.85
N LEU A 37 -40.46 -5.26 7.91
CA LEU A 37 -40.74 -6.03 9.14
C LEU A 37 -39.63 -5.90 10.20
N CYS A 38 -38.39 -5.62 9.79
CA CYS A 38 -37.32 -5.20 10.70
C CYS A 38 -37.53 -3.77 11.25
N PHE A 39 -38.38 -2.95 10.63
CA PHE A 39 -38.73 -1.61 11.11
C PHE A 39 -39.98 -1.61 12.03
N GLU A 40 -40.93 -2.52 11.87
CA GLU A 40 -42.10 -2.61 12.77
C GLU A 40 -41.80 -3.24 14.14
N SER A 41 -40.68 -3.96 14.29
CA SER A 41 -40.22 -4.45 15.59
C SER A 41 -39.49 -3.40 16.44
N LEU A 42 -39.39 -2.15 15.96
CA LEU A 42 -38.79 -1.02 16.69
C LEU A 42 -39.76 0.13 17.01
N ALA A 43 -41.05 0.00 16.68
CA ALA A 43 -42.02 1.08 16.86
C ALA A 43 -43.23 0.64 17.71
N LEU A 44 -42.98 0.27 18.97
CA LEU A 44 -44.02 0.17 20.00
C LEU A 44 -43.38 0.41 21.38
N THR A 45 -43.41 1.65 21.85
CA THR A 45 -43.89 2.07 23.20
C THR A 45 -43.55 3.54 23.48
N ALA A 46 -44.52 4.40 23.20
CA ALA A 46 -44.82 5.64 23.94
C ALA A 46 -46.36 5.68 23.96
N ASP A 47 -47.08 5.88 25.06
CA ASP A 47 -46.93 6.97 26.01
C ASP A 47 -47.88 6.80 27.23
N LYS A 48 -47.58 7.53 28.32
CA LYS A 48 -48.42 7.98 29.48
C LYS A 48 -48.42 7.22 30.83
N ALA A 49 -48.20 8.04 31.86
CA ALA A 49 -47.81 7.85 33.29
C ALA A 49 -48.98 7.46 34.26
N PRO A 50 -48.84 7.35 35.62
CA PRO A 50 -47.71 7.75 36.48
C PRO A 50 -47.35 6.87 37.72
N VAL A 51 -46.23 7.23 38.36
CA VAL A 51 -45.73 6.95 39.74
C VAL A 51 -45.53 5.48 40.19
N ALA A 52 -44.26 5.06 40.26
CA ALA A 52 -43.56 4.65 41.50
C ALA A 52 -42.15 4.12 41.14
N LYS A 53 -41.11 4.52 41.89
CA LYS A 53 -39.76 3.94 41.77
C LYS A 53 -39.83 2.43 42.05
N PRO A 54 -39.23 1.62 41.17
CA PRO A 54 -38.06 0.86 41.60
C PRO A 54 -36.95 0.87 40.54
N THR A 55 -35.73 0.68 41.02
CA THR A 55 -34.48 0.50 40.27
C THR A 55 -34.69 -0.28 38.96
N SER A 56 -34.49 0.40 37.82
CA SER A 56 -34.52 -0.25 36.50
C SER A 56 -33.46 -1.35 36.42
N PRO A 57 -33.78 -2.53 35.88
CA PRO A 57 -32.77 -3.48 35.47
C PRO A 57 -31.99 -2.85 34.31
N VAL A 58 -30.67 -2.76 34.47
CA VAL A 58 -29.74 -2.42 33.40
C VAL A 58 -30.04 -3.37 32.24
N ALA A 59 -30.46 -2.82 31.10
CA ALA A 59 -30.60 -3.61 29.88
C ALA A 59 -29.28 -4.36 29.65
N PRO A 60 -29.29 -5.69 29.45
CA PRO A 60 -28.06 -6.42 29.21
C PRO A 60 -27.43 -5.82 27.95
N ASN A 61 -26.23 -5.25 28.11
CA ASN A 61 -25.38 -4.91 26.97
C ASN A 61 -25.42 -6.10 26.01
N PRO A 62 -25.64 -5.90 24.70
CA PRO A 62 -25.53 -6.97 23.72
C PRO A 62 -24.24 -7.75 24.01
N LEU A 63 -24.28 -9.09 23.95
CA LEU A 63 -23.10 -9.93 24.18
C LEU A 63 -21.86 -9.46 23.38
N SER A 64 -22.08 -8.81 22.24
CA SER A 64 -21.06 -8.13 21.44
C SER A 64 -20.44 -6.90 22.12
N GLN A 65 -21.20 -6.04 22.81
CA GLN A 65 -20.65 -4.87 23.52
C GLN A 65 -19.93 -5.26 24.82
N VAL A 66 -20.41 -6.30 25.52
CA VAL A 66 -19.68 -6.85 26.69
C VAL A 66 -18.37 -7.48 26.23
N ALA A 67 -18.40 -8.29 25.18
CA ALA A 67 -17.20 -8.88 24.58
C ALA A 67 -16.23 -7.81 24.06
N LEU A 68 -16.70 -6.79 23.36
CA LEU A 68 -15.88 -5.67 22.89
C LEU A 68 -15.30 -4.85 24.05
N SER A 69 -16.05 -4.64 25.15
CA SER A 69 -15.53 -3.94 26.33
C SER A 69 -14.51 -4.77 27.11
N GLN A 70 -14.68 -6.10 27.16
CA GLN A 70 -13.74 -7.02 27.80
C GLN A 70 -12.48 -7.18 26.96
N ILE A 71 -12.60 -7.30 25.63
CA ILE A 71 -11.49 -7.25 24.69
C ILE A 71 -10.77 -5.90 24.80
N GLY A 72 -11.50 -4.79 24.86
CA GLY A 72 -10.93 -3.46 25.10
C GLY A 72 -10.17 -3.36 26.41
N LYS A 73 -10.67 -3.95 27.50
CA LYS A 73 -9.97 -3.99 28.80
C LYS A 73 -8.71 -4.86 28.77
N VAL A 74 -8.71 -5.98 28.05
CA VAL A 74 -7.54 -6.85 27.87
C VAL A 74 -6.48 -6.15 26.99
N ILE A 75 -6.89 -5.53 25.89
CA ILE A 75 -6.00 -4.78 24.99
C ILE A 75 -5.41 -3.54 25.69
N ASN A 76 -6.17 -2.89 26.58
CA ASN A 76 -5.70 -1.68 27.27
C ASN A 76 -4.82 -1.97 28.50
N SER A 77 -4.78 -3.20 29.02
CA SER A 77 -4.01 -3.56 30.22
C SER A 77 -2.73 -4.36 29.95
N ALA A 78 -2.57 -4.92 28.74
CA ALA A 78 -1.37 -5.66 28.36
C ALA A 78 -0.33 -4.75 27.67
N GLN A 79 0.93 -4.80 28.12
CA GLN A 79 2.07 -4.38 27.31
C GLN A 79 2.11 -5.23 26.02
N ASN A 80 2.63 -4.67 24.92
CA ASN A 80 2.76 -5.41 23.65
C ASN A 80 3.51 -6.72 23.92
N THR A 81 2.81 -7.84 23.75
CA THR A 81 3.29 -9.17 24.14
C THR A 81 4.31 -9.71 23.13
N TYR A 82 4.22 -9.23 21.89
CA TYR A 82 5.05 -9.66 20.78
C TYR A 82 5.55 -8.44 20.00
N THR A 83 6.70 -8.59 19.34
CA THR A 83 7.00 -7.74 18.18
C THR A 83 6.08 -8.08 17.00
N GLN A 84 5.99 -7.23 15.97
CA GLN A 84 5.11 -7.47 14.81
C GLN A 84 5.42 -8.79 14.11
N THR A 85 6.70 -9.07 13.84
CA THR A 85 7.10 -10.32 13.20
C THR A 85 6.83 -11.53 14.11
N GLN A 86 7.09 -11.43 15.42
CA GLN A 86 6.79 -12.50 16.38
C GLN A 86 5.29 -12.80 16.46
N ALA A 87 4.44 -11.76 16.49
CA ALA A 87 2.99 -11.89 16.54
C ALA A 87 2.48 -12.72 15.35
N TRP A 88 3.08 -12.54 14.17
CA TRP A 88 2.72 -13.29 12.97
C TRP A 88 3.02 -14.78 13.10
N PHE A 89 4.24 -15.13 13.52
CA PHE A 89 4.66 -16.53 13.67
C PHE A 89 3.98 -17.24 14.84
N SER A 90 3.43 -16.51 15.81
CA SER A 90 2.62 -17.10 16.88
C SER A 90 1.30 -17.72 16.38
N ASN A 91 0.84 -17.33 15.19
CA ASN A 91 -0.37 -17.85 14.57
C ASN A 91 -0.06 -19.07 13.69
N THR A 92 -0.43 -20.26 14.16
CA THR A 92 -0.19 -21.53 13.45
C THR A 92 -0.84 -21.60 12.07
N GLY A 93 -1.98 -20.91 11.87
CA GLY A 93 -2.64 -20.82 10.56
C GLY A 93 -1.84 -20.04 9.53
N ASN A 94 -1.09 -19.02 9.96
CA ASN A 94 -0.20 -18.25 9.10
C ASN A 94 1.04 -19.06 8.71
N VAL A 95 1.66 -19.73 9.67
CA VAL A 95 2.82 -20.61 9.42
C VAL A 95 2.44 -21.72 8.45
N LYS A 96 1.28 -22.36 8.63
CA LYS A 96 0.77 -23.36 7.70
C LYS A 96 0.62 -22.82 6.28
N LYS A 97 0.06 -21.62 6.10
CA LYS A 97 -0.03 -20.98 4.79
C LYS A 97 1.36 -20.69 4.20
N LEU A 98 2.33 -20.31 5.03
CA LEU A 98 3.71 -20.12 4.58
C LEU A 98 4.31 -21.42 4.07
N ASP A 99 4.18 -22.49 4.85
CA ASP A 99 4.65 -23.83 4.50
C ASP A 99 4.05 -24.29 3.17
N GLU A 100 2.74 -24.12 2.98
CA GLU A 100 2.03 -24.48 1.74
C GLU A 100 2.48 -23.65 0.53
N ASN A 101 2.76 -22.35 0.70
CA ASN A 101 3.12 -21.45 -0.41
C ASN A 101 4.61 -21.51 -0.76
N TYR A 102 5.47 -21.83 0.21
CA TYR A 102 6.94 -21.83 0.08
C TYR A 102 7.52 -23.22 0.33
N CYS A 103 7.00 -24.22 -0.36
CA CYS A 103 7.58 -25.56 -0.38
C CYS A 103 7.99 -26.04 -1.76
N LYS A 104 8.87 -27.05 -1.77
CA LYS A 104 9.33 -27.74 -2.98
C LYS A 104 9.29 -29.26 -2.76
N PRO A 105 8.79 -30.06 -3.73
CA PRO A 105 8.06 -29.60 -4.92
C PRO A 105 6.71 -28.94 -4.55
N LYS A 106 6.15 -28.12 -5.45
CA LYS A 106 4.78 -27.60 -5.28
C LYS A 106 3.80 -28.75 -5.50
N CYS A 107 3.18 -29.22 -4.43
CA CYS A 107 2.22 -30.31 -4.48
C CYS A 107 0.88 -29.83 -5.04
N GLN A 108 0.31 -30.61 -5.97
CA GLN A 108 -1.08 -30.39 -6.36
C GLN A 108 -1.98 -30.76 -5.18
N LYS A 109 -3.08 -30.01 -4.96
CA LYS A 109 -3.98 -30.22 -3.82
C LYS A 109 -4.53 -31.65 -3.68
N ASN A 110 -4.52 -32.42 -4.76
CA ASN A 110 -5.09 -33.78 -4.80
C ASN A 110 -4.01 -34.88 -4.69
N ASP A 111 -2.74 -34.52 -4.70
CA ASP A 111 -1.64 -35.47 -4.63
C ASP A 111 -1.23 -35.69 -3.16
N LYS A 112 -1.72 -36.79 -2.59
CA LYS A 112 -1.44 -37.18 -1.20
C LYS A 112 -0.03 -37.75 -1.00
N GLU A 113 0.65 -38.13 -2.08
CA GLU A 113 2.00 -38.72 -2.04
C GLU A 113 3.08 -37.65 -2.14
N CYS A 114 2.73 -36.46 -2.66
CA CYS A 114 3.64 -35.34 -2.73
C CYS A 114 3.99 -34.79 -1.33
N GLN A 115 5.24 -34.99 -0.91
CA GLN A 115 5.78 -34.43 0.32
C GLN A 115 6.34 -33.03 0.07
N CYS A 116 5.51 -32.02 0.35
CA CYS A 116 5.87 -30.60 0.35
C CYS A 116 6.89 -30.34 1.48
N LYS A 117 8.16 -30.08 1.12
CA LYS A 117 9.18 -29.63 2.09
C LYS A 117 9.27 -28.10 2.07
N PRO A 118 8.86 -27.39 3.14
CA PRO A 118 9.02 -25.94 3.22
C PRO A 118 10.51 -25.56 3.10
N TYR A 119 10.83 -24.61 2.22
CA TYR A 119 12.21 -24.12 2.06
C TYR A 119 12.42 -22.73 2.67
N TRP A 120 11.35 -22.05 3.09
CA TRP A 120 11.46 -20.71 3.65
C TRP A 120 12.28 -20.69 4.95
N ASN A 121 12.20 -21.75 5.76
CA ASN A 121 12.94 -21.81 7.02
C ASN A 121 14.46 -21.83 6.76
N ASP A 122 14.92 -22.79 5.96
CA ASP A 122 16.33 -22.92 5.58
C ASP A 122 16.89 -21.66 4.89
N ARG A 123 16.04 -20.93 4.16
CA ARG A 123 16.46 -19.78 3.34
C ARG A 123 16.36 -18.43 4.06
N TYR A 124 15.33 -18.21 4.87
CA TYR A 124 14.94 -16.88 5.37
C TYR A 124 14.88 -16.75 6.88
N GLU A 125 15.06 -17.84 7.64
CA GLU A 125 14.96 -17.81 9.10
C GLU A 125 15.91 -16.78 9.73
N ASN A 126 17.17 -16.74 9.30
CA ASN A 126 18.15 -15.77 9.81
C ASN A 126 17.70 -14.32 9.58
N MET A 127 17.18 -14.02 8.38
CA MET A 127 16.66 -12.70 8.05
C MET A 127 15.46 -12.34 8.93
N PHE A 128 14.54 -13.27 9.19
CA PHE A 128 13.41 -13.03 10.09
C PHE A 128 13.85 -12.83 11.55
N ARG A 129 14.85 -13.58 12.02
CA ARG A 129 15.46 -13.37 13.34
C ARG A 129 16.09 -11.98 13.46
N GLU A 130 16.77 -11.52 12.41
CA GLU A 130 17.30 -10.15 12.36
C GLU A 130 16.18 -9.10 12.36
N CYS A 131 15.09 -9.30 11.61
CA CYS A 131 13.93 -8.42 11.64
C CYS A 131 13.37 -8.27 13.06
N ILE A 132 13.21 -9.37 13.79
CA ILE A 132 12.75 -9.38 15.19
C ILE A 132 13.74 -8.64 16.09
N ALA A 133 15.04 -8.88 15.93
CA ALA A 133 16.06 -8.20 16.72
C ALA A 133 16.00 -6.68 16.48
N ARG A 134 15.81 -6.21 15.23
CA ARG A 134 15.59 -4.79 14.93
C ARG A 134 14.31 -4.25 15.53
N GLU A 135 13.23 -5.04 15.52
CA GLU A 135 11.96 -4.68 16.18
C GLU A 135 12.14 -4.42 17.68
N GLN A 136 12.97 -5.21 18.35
CA GLN A 136 13.27 -5.06 19.77
C GLN A 136 14.21 -3.88 20.05
N MET A 137 15.10 -3.53 19.11
CA MET A 137 16.05 -2.42 19.27
C MET A 137 15.38 -1.04 19.20
N HIS A 138 14.23 -0.90 18.52
CA HIS A 138 13.54 0.39 18.32
C HIS A 138 12.07 0.34 18.79
N PRO A 139 11.82 0.18 20.10
CA PRO A 139 10.46 0.02 20.67
C PRO A 139 9.54 1.24 20.46
N GLU A 140 10.11 2.41 20.17
CA GLU A 140 9.42 3.66 19.83
C GLU A 140 9.02 3.78 18.35
N THR A 141 9.18 2.71 17.57
CA THR A 141 8.85 2.68 16.13
C THR A 141 7.85 1.56 15.79
N TYR A 142 7.20 1.70 14.63
CA TYR A 142 6.45 0.63 13.97
C TYR A 142 7.17 0.20 12.68
N PHE A 143 6.98 -1.05 12.30
CA PHE A 143 7.76 -1.70 11.24
C PHE A 143 6.89 -2.01 10.03
N PHE A 144 7.46 -1.79 8.84
CA PHE A 144 6.80 -2.04 7.58
C PHE A 144 7.77 -2.73 6.63
N TYR A 145 7.24 -3.56 5.73
CA TYR A 145 8.03 -4.45 4.91
C TYR A 145 7.69 -4.27 3.44
N HIS A 146 8.69 -3.93 2.65
CA HIS A 146 8.55 -3.74 1.21
C HIS A 146 9.65 -4.53 0.49
N GLY A 147 9.31 -5.25 -0.57
CA GLY A 147 10.29 -5.93 -1.42
C GLY A 147 10.57 -5.07 -2.65
N TYR A 148 11.78 -5.10 -3.20
CA TYR A 148 12.08 -4.48 -4.50
C TYR A 148 13.24 -5.17 -5.21
N THR A 149 13.30 -5.06 -6.54
CA THR A 149 14.40 -5.64 -7.33
C THR A 149 15.73 -4.96 -7.02
N LYS A 150 16.82 -5.73 -6.93
CA LYS A 150 18.18 -5.25 -6.67
C LYS A 150 18.61 -4.11 -7.60
N ALA A 151 18.09 -4.05 -8.82
CA ALA A 151 18.35 -2.96 -9.76
C ALA A 151 18.03 -1.57 -9.17
N TRP A 152 17.00 -1.45 -8.31
CA TRP A 152 16.64 -0.20 -7.64
C TRP A 152 17.70 0.30 -6.66
N MET A 153 18.61 -0.55 -6.18
CA MET A 153 19.70 -0.11 -5.29
C MET A 153 20.58 0.94 -5.96
N VAL A 154 20.79 0.86 -7.28
CA VAL A 154 21.66 1.78 -8.02
C VAL A 154 21.17 3.24 -7.95
N PRO A 155 19.96 3.59 -8.41
CA PRO A 155 19.49 4.97 -8.31
C PRO A 155 19.26 5.42 -6.85
N GLN A 156 18.92 4.51 -5.93
CA GLN A 156 18.74 4.83 -4.51
C GLN A 156 20.07 5.27 -3.88
N ASP A 157 21.12 4.46 -4.05
CA ASP A 157 22.44 4.73 -3.50
C ASP A 157 23.11 5.90 -4.25
N LEU A 158 22.87 6.07 -5.56
CA LEU A 158 23.28 7.25 -6.32
C LEU A 158 22.68 8.53 -5.75
N TYR A 159 21.36 8.56 -5.52
CA TYR A 159 20.68 9.72 -4.93
C TYR A 159 21.22 10.02 -3.54
N LYS A 160 21.41 8.99 -2.70
CA LYS A 160 21.97 9.14 -1.35
C LYS A 160 23.37 9.77 -1.40
N LEU A 161 24.28 9.26 -2.23
CA LEU A 161 25.64 9.77 -2.31
C LEU A 161 25.69 11.21 -2.85
N LEU A 162 24.86 11.54 -3.84
CA LEU A 162 24.71 12.92 -4.34
C LEU A 162 24.11 13.85 -3.27
N TYR A 163 23.15 13.36 -2.48
CA TYR A 163 22.60 14.09 -1.33
C TYR A 163 23.71 14.42 -0.34
N GLU A 164 24.55 13.45 0.02
CA GLU A 164 25.63 13.66 0.98
C GLU A 164 26.70 14.63 0.47
N LYS A 165 26.99 14.64 -0.84
CA LYS A 165 27.84 15.66 -1.47
C LYS A 165 27.27 17.07 -1.38
N LYS A 166 25.94 17.22 -1.55
CA LYS A 166 25.27 18.53 -1.60
C LYS A 166 24.97 19.09 -0.22
N TYR A 167 24.51 18.26 0.71
CA TYR A 167 23.91 18.68 1.98
C TYR A 167 24.67 18.16 3.21
N GLY A 168 25.70 17.35 3.02
CA GLY A 168 26.44 16.69 4.11
C GLY A 168 25.87 15.32 4.49
N PRO A 169 26.55 14.59 5.38
CA PRO A 169 26.22 13.21 5.72
C PRO A 169 24.80 13.07 6.28
N LEU A 170 24.14 11.95 5.96
CA LEU A 170 22.83 11.67 6.55
C LEU A 170 22.92 11.49 8.07
N LYS A 171 21.97 12.07 8.80
CA LYS A 171 21.81 11.84 10.25
C LYS A 171 21.62 10.36 10.56
N ASN A 172 20.88 9.66 9.70
CA ASN A 172 20.74 8.21 9.75
C ASN A 172 21.35 7.58 8.50
N GLN A 173 22.48 6.88 8.70
CA GLN A 173 23.21 6.23 7.62
C GLN A 173 22.45 5.07 6.97
N THR A 174 21.43 4.53 7.63
CA THR A 174 20.58 3.45 7.07
C THR A 174 19.44 3.99 6.20
N PHE A 175 19.14 5.29 6.27
CA PHE A 175 18.05 5.88 5.49
C PHE A 175 18.27 5.71 3.99
N THR A 176 17.19 5.36 3.27
CA THR A 176 17.19 5.12 1.82
C THR A 176 16.07 5.94 1.17
N PHE A 177 16.38 6.67 0.11
CA PHE A 177 15.39 7.43 -0.64
C PHE A 177 14.60 6.51 -1.57
N LEU A 178 13.27 6.38 -1.38
CA LEU A 178 12.43 5.50 -2.18
C LEU A 178 11.78 6.20 -3.40
N ARG A 179 11.87 7.53 -3.45
CA ARG A 179 11.32 8.43 -4.48
C ARG A 179 12.22 9.66 -4.62
N TYR A 180 12.33 10.20 -5.83
CA TYR A 180 13.31 11.27 -6.13
C TYR A 180 12.66 12.62 -6.49
N ALA A 181 11.40 12.62 -6.93
CA ALA A 181 10.63 13.83 -7.16
C ALA A 181 10.24 14.50 -5.84
N PRO A 182 10.19 15.84 -5.75
CA PRO A 182 9.58 16.52 -4.62
C PRO A 182 8.07 16.21 -4.57
N ILE A 183 7.56 15.88 -3.39
CA ILE A 183 6.16 15.51 -3.19
C ILE A 183 5.49 16.53 -2.28
N GLU A 184 4.22 16.80 -2.57
CA GLU A 184 3.39 17.70 -1.77
C GLU A 184 3.31 17.19 -0.32
N LYS A 185 3.51 18.11 0.63
CA LYS A 185 3.37 17.81 2.05
C LYS A 185 1.89 17.66 2.38
N GLY A 186 1.58 16.69 3.24
CA GLY A 186 0.22 16.39 3.65
C GLY A 186 0.16 15.13 4.51
N THR A 187 -0.94 14.95 5.22
CA THR A 187 -1.17 13.79 6.08
C THR A 187 -1.96 12.69 5.36
N ALA A 188 -1.88 11.47 5.88
CA ALA A 188 -2.71 10.36 5.46
C ALA A 188 -4.20 10.72 5.53
N LYS A 189 -4.63 11.37 6.61
CA LYS A 189 -6.02 11.81 6.80
C LYS A 189 -6.45 12.82 5.74
N GLU A 190 -5.62 13.80 5.42
CA GLU A 190 -5.89 14.78 4.36
C GLU A 190 -6.03 14.11 2.98
N LEU A 191 -5.14 13.18 2.67
CA LEU A 191 -5.22 12.39 1.44
C LEU A 191 -6.53 11.59 1.39
N LEU A 192 -6.86 10.86 2.45
CA LEU A 192 -8.10 10.07 2.54
C LEU A 192 -9.32 10.97 2.31
N LYS A 193 -9.41 12.11 3.01
CA LYS A 193 -10.52 13.06 2.87
C LYS A 193 -10.67 13.54 1.43
N LYS A 194 -9.59 14.06 0.84
CA LYS A 194 -9.60 14.61 -0.52
C LYS A 194 -10.09 13.58 -1.54
N TYR A 195 -9.47 12.39 -1.58
CA TYR A 195 -9.83 11.37 -2.57
C TYR A 195 -11.22 10.78 -2.33
N PHE A 196 -11.63 10.65 -1.07
CA PHE A 196 -12.97 10.18 -0.73
C PHE A 196 -14.06 11.18 -1.15
N GLU A 197 -13.86 12.47 -0.91
CA GLU A 197 -14.80 13.52 -1.32
C GLU A 197 -14.94 13.62 -2.84
N GLU A 198 -13.84 13.42 -3.58
CA GLU A 198 -13.83 13.49 -5.04
C GLU A 198 -14.44 12.24 -5.73
N LYS A 199 -14.23 11.04 -5.15
CA LYS A 199 -14.51 9.77 -5.84
C LYS A 199 -15.49 8.85 -5.11
N GLY A 200 -15.80 9.11 -3.84
CA GLY A 200 -16.69 8.31 -3.01
C GLY A 200 -16.07 7.01 -2.49
N LEU A 201 -15.06 6.47 -3.19
CA LEU A 201 -14.23 5.39 -2.69
C LEU A 201 -12.78 5.68 -3.03
N ILE A 202 -11.89 5.52 -2.04
CA ILE A 202 -10.45 5.67 -2.26
C ILE A 202 -9.95 4.43 -2.99
N ASN A 203 -9.21 4.67 -4.08
CA ASN A 203 -8.61 3.63 -4.90
C ASN A 203 -7.15 3.97 -5.19
N ASP A 204 -6.24 3.35 -4.46
CA ASP A 204 -4.80 3.64 -4.55
C ASP A 204 -4.13 3.02 -5.77
N ASN A 205 -4.88 2.29 -6.58
CA ASN A 205 -4.35 1.68 -7.81
C ASN A 205 -4.42 2.62 -9.02
N ILE A 206 -4.95 3.84 -8.87
CA ILE A 206 -4.86 4.88 -9.90
C ILE A 206 -3.50 5.57 -9.84
N THR A 207 -2.95 5.95 -11.00
CA THR A 207 -1.57 6.44 -11.13
C THR A 207 -1.28 7.63 -10.22
N GLU A 208 -2.22 8.56 -10.11
CA GLU A 208 -2.07 9.79 -9.32
C GLU A 208 -1.89 9.47 -7.83
N THR A 209 -2.76 8.63 -7.26
CA THR A 209 -2.67 8.23 -5.85
C THR A 209 -1.50 7.29 -5.60
N LYS A 210 -1.24 6.36 -6.54
CA LYS A 210 -0.15 5.39 -6.44
C LYS A 210 1.23 6.06 -6.40
N ALA A 211 1.40 7.19 -7.10
CA ALA A 211 2.65 7.95 -7.08
C ALA A 211 2.97 8.52 -5.68
N LEU A 212 1.94 8.78 -4.88
CA LEU A 212 2.05 9.34 -3.52
C LEU A 212 2.22 8.28 -2.43
N LEU A 213 2.04 7.00 -2.76
CA LEU A 213 1.95 5.92 -1.78
C LEU A 213 2.97 4.82 -2.03
N ILE A 214 3.43 4.21 -0.93
CA ILE A 214 4.14 2.92 -0.93
C ILE A 214 3.25 1.91 -0.24
N SER A 215 2.89 0.85 -0.96
CA SER A 215 2.25 -0.32 -0.38
C SER A 215 3.29 -1.13 0.39
N ALA A 216 3.11 -1.23 1.70
CA ALA A 216 4.01 -1.98 2.57
C ALA A 216 3.22 -2.99 3.42
N ASN A 217 3.76 -4.18 3.56
CA ASN A 217 3.21 -5.19 4.45
C ASN A 217 3.58 -4.88 5.90
N LEU A 218 2.73 -5.27 6.84
CA LEU A 218 2.97 -5.05 8.27
C LEU A 218 3.92 -6.10 8.89
N VAL A 219 4.23 -7.14 8.13
CA VAL A 219 5.09 -8.27 8.50
C VAL A 219 5.82 -8.76 7.25
N PRO A 220 7.01 -9.38 7.34
CA PRO A 220 7.80 -9.73 6.17
C PRO A 220 7.15 -10.83 5.30
N THR A 221 6.25 -11.60 5.89
CA THR A 221 5.43 -12.64 5.24
C THR A 221 3.99 -12.18 4.97
N GLY A 222 3.72 -10.88 5.05
CA GLY A 222 2.39 -10.34 4.79
C GLY A 222 1.93 -10.64 3.36
N ASN A 223 0.63 -10.87 3.20
CA ASN A 223 0.00 -11.24 1.92
C ASN A 223 0.50 -12.56 1.30
N THR A 224 1.09 -13.46 2.10
CA THR A 224 1.50 -14.81 1.69
C THR A 224 0.46 -15.50 0.80
N GLY A 225 0.92 -16.05 -0.32
CA GLY A 225 0.09 -16.72 -1.33
C GLY A 225 -0.62 -15.77 -2.30
N THR A 226 -0.29 -14.48 -2.29
CA THR A 226 -0.81 -13.50 -3.25
C THR A 226 0.34 -12.85 -3.99
N ASP A 227 0.66 -13.44 -5.13
CA ASP A 227 1.69 -12.98 -6.06
C ASP A 227 1.50 -11.48 -6.39
N GLY A 228 2.59 -10.72 -6.38
CA GLY A 228 2.58 -9.27 -6.57
C GLY A 228 2.18 -8.42 -5.35
N GLU A 229 1.65 -9.01 -4.28
CA GLU A 229 1.33 -8.30 -3.01
C GLU A 229 2.14 -8.83 -1.82
N ALA A 230 2.59 -10.09 -1.90
CA ALA A 230 3.36 -10.74 -0.85
C ALA A 230 4.82 -10.28 -0.86
N THR A 231 5.29 -9.69 0.23
CA THR A 231 6.69 -9.23 0.34
C THR A 231 7.68 -10.37 0.12
N LEU A 232 7.42 -11.55 0.69
CA LEU A 232 8.31 -12.70 0.51
C LEU A 232 8.30 -13.25 -0.92
N SER A 233 7.17 -13.16 -1.65
CA SER A 233 7.14 -13.54 -3.06
C SER A 233 8.03 -12.62 -3.90
N TYR A 234 8.06 -11.32 -3.60
CA TYR A 234 9.00 -10.39 -4.23
C TYR A 234 10.46 -10.73 -3.92
N LEU A 235 10.74 -11.13 -2.68
CA LEU A 235 12.10 -11.51 -2.27
C LEU A 235 12.59 -12.76 -3.00
N ASP A 236 11.72 -13.75 -3.19
CA ASP A 236 12.06 -14.98 -3.92
C ASP A 236 12.26 -14.74 -5.42
N LYS A 237 11.48 -13.84 -6.01
CA LYS A 237 11.59 -13.47 -7.43
C LYS A 237 10.93 -12.12 -7.67
N ALA A 238 11.53 -11.25 -8.48
CA ALA A 238 10.85 -10.05 -8.96
C ALA A 238 9.53 -10.41 -9.66
N GLN A 239 8.41 -9.87 -9.14
CA GLN A 239 7.07 -10.24 -9.60
C GLN A 239 6.38 -9.15 -10.43
N SER A 240 6.78 -7.88 -10.28
CA SER A 240 6.03 -6.76 -10.88
C SER A 240 6.65 -5.36 -10.78
N HIS A 241 7.85 -5.20 -10.21
CA HIS A 241 8.48 -3.88 -10.21
C HIS A 241 9.01 -3.54 -11.59
N GLU A 242 8.63 -2.37 -12.08
CA GLU A 242 9.31 -1.76 -13.20
C GLU A 242 10.78 -1.58 -12.81
N LEU A 243 11.68 -1.95 -13.72
CA LEU A 243 13.09 -1.63 -13.57
C LEU A 243 13.25 -0.09 -13.52
N PRO A 244 14.28 0.43 -12.87
CA PRO A 244 14.51 1.87 -12.86
C PRO A 244 14.69 2.40 -14.28
N GLY A 245 13.68 3.12 -14.78
CA GLY A 245 13.67 3.73 -16.11
C GLY A 245 14.35 5.10 -16.14
N ASP A 246 14.38 5.72 -17.32
CA ASP A 246 14.98 7.05 -17.54
C ASP A 246 14.44 8.13 -16.60
N TRP A 247 13.15 8.06 -16.28
CA TRP A 247 12.47 8.99 -15.39
C TRP A 247 13.14 9.09 -14.00
N ALA A 248 13.72 8.00 -13.49
CA ALA A 248 14.38 7.99 -12.19
C ALA A 248 15.65 8.86 -12.21
N TYR A 249 16.46 8.69 -13.25
CA TYR A 249 17.68 9.46 -13.47
C TYR A 249 17.39 10.92 -13.84
N GLU A 250 16.31 11.19 -14.57
CA GLU A 250 15.85 12.56 -14.82
C GLU A 250 15.47 13.29 -13.52
N GLN A 251 14.76 12.62 -12.61
CA GLN A 251 14.42 13.19 -11.31
C GLN A 251 15.66 13.44 -10.45
N ILE A 252 16.61 12.50 -10.42
CA ILE A 252 17.93 12.68 -9.78
C ILE A 252 18.63 13.91 -10.38
N SER A 253 18.69 13.97 -11.72
CA SER A 253 19.33 15.07 -12.45
C SER A 253 18.77 16.42 -12.02
N LYS A 254 17.43 16.53 -12.00
CA LYS A 254 16.71 17.73 -11.58
C LYS A 254 16.96 18.09 -10.10
N ALA A 255 16.97 17.11 -9.20
CA ALA A 255 17.16 17.35 -7.76
C ALA A 255 18.55 17.93 -7.44
N PHE A 256 19.57 17.55 -8.21
CA PHE A 256 20.95 17.95 -7.98
C PHE A 256 21.48 19.01 -8.96
N GLY A 257 20.69 19.43 -9.93
CA GLY A 257 21.11 20.41 -10.94
C GLY A 257 22.17 19.83 -11.89
N ILE A 258 22.10 18.54 -12.18
CA ILE A 258 22.96 17.86 -13.14
C ILE A 258 22.29 17.99 -14.51
N THR A 259 23.06 18.23 -15.57
CA THR A 259 22.48 18.34 -16.91
C THR A 259 22.10 16.98 -17.51
N PRO A 260 21.13 16.96 -18.44
CA PRO A 260 20.80 15.75 -19.20
C PRO A 260 22.01 15.13 -19.90
N GLU A 261 22.93 15.94 -20.43
CA GLU A 261 24.14 15.45 -21.13
C GLU A 261 25.06 14.68 -20.17
N LEU A 262 25.33 15.24 -18.98
CA LEU A 262 26.13 14.57 -17.96
C LEU A 262 25.45 13.29 -17.47
N MET A 263 24.15 13.35 -17.22
CA MET A 263 23.40 12.17 -16.78
C MET A 263 23.39 11.07 -17.86
N ASN A 264 23.24 11.42 -19.13
CA ASN A 264 23.26 10.47 -20.24
C ASN A 264 24.61 9.75 -20.40
N HIS A 265 25.72 10.38 -19.99
CA HIS A 265 27.02 9.72 -19.95
C HIS A 265 27.12 8.68 -18.82
N ILE A 266 26.48 8.93 -17.68
CA ILE A 266 26.55 8.07 -16.48
C ILE A 266 25.52 6.93 -16.50
N LYS A 267 24.34 7.14 -17.08
CA LYS A 267 23.27 6.14 -17.15
C LYS A 267 23.75 4.75 -17.60
N PRO A 268 24.56 4.58 -18.67
CA PRO A 268 25.06 3.27 -19.08
C PRO A 268 25.89 2.57 -18.00
N LEU A 269 26.70 3.33 -17.25
CA LEU A 269 27.53 2.79 -16.16
C LEU A 269 26.64 2.31 -15.00
N CYS A 270 25.60 3.08 -14.66
CA CYS A 270 24.62 2.67 -13.65
C CYS A 270 23.85 1.42 -14.09
N SER A 271 23.48 1.30 -15.36
CA SER A 271 22.82 0.11 -15.91
C SER A 271 23.72 -1.14 -15.88
N GLU A 272 25.03 -0.99 -16.09
CA GLU A 272 25.99 -2.08 -15.93
C GLU A 272 26.05 -2.56 -14.47
N LEU A 273 26.07 -1.64 -13.50
CA LEU A 273 26.03 -1.97 -12.08
C LEU A 273 24.72 -2.69 -11.70
N ALA A 274 23.58 -2.22 -12.21
CA ALA A 274 22.29 -2.85 -11.96
C ALA A 274 22.27 -4.30 -12.46
N THR A 275 22.78 -4.54 -13.68
CA THR A 275 22.92 -5.88 -14.26
C THR A 275 23.83 -6.79 -13.42
N LYS A 276 24.95 -6.26 -12.89
CA LYS A 276 25.84 -7.04 -12.01
C LYS A 276 25.17 -7.42 -10.70
N LEU A 277 24.40 -6.52 -10.10
CA LEU A 277 23.64 -6.81 -8.88
C LEU A 277 22.56 -7.86 -9.15
N ASP A 278 21.87 -7.77 -10.29
CA ASP A 278 20.82 -8.70 -10.69
C ASP A 278 21.35 -10.15 -10.79
N HIS A 279 22.49 -10.34 -11.45
CA HIS A 279 23.14 -11.66 -11.58
C HIS A 279 23.83 -12.16 -10.31
N ALA A 280 23.96 -11.35 -9.26
CA ALA A 280 24.71 -11.71 -8.06
C ALA A 280 23.97 -12.72 -7.16
N SER A 281 22.64 -12.78 -7.27
CA SER A 281 21.77 -13.68 -6.51
C SER A 281 20.37 -13.71 -7.14
N ASP A 282 19.73 -14.89 -7.11
CA ASP A 282 18.34 -15.06 -7.56
C ASP A 282 17.33 -14.35 -6.63
N GLN A 283 17.72 -13.95 -5.42
CA GLN A 283 16.84 -13.28 -4.45
C GLN A 283 16.93 -11.76 -4.59
N GLU A 284 15.83 -11.08 -4.32
CA GLU A 284 15.74 -9.62 -4.36
C GLU A 284 16.10 -8.97 -3.03
N VAL A 285 15.65 -7.72 -2.84
CA VAL A 285 15.89 -6.95 -1.60
C VAL A 285 14.61 -6.90 -0.78
N LEU A 286 14.73 -7.18 0.51
CA LEU A 286 13.74 -6.85 1.51
C LEU A 286 14.13 -5.54 2.22
N LEU A 287 13.20 -4.62 2.32
CA LEU A 287 13.31 -3.39 3.07
C LEU A 287 12.42 -3.44 4.30
N GLN A 288 13.01 -3.27 5.47
CA GLN A 288 12.29 -3.02 6.72
C GLN A 288 12.35 -1.52 7.01
N ILE A 289 11.19 -0.86 6.96
CA ILE A 289 11.01 0.57 7.20
C ILE A 289 10.51 0.74 8.64
N CYS A 290 11.25 1.47 9.46
CA CYS A 290 10.94 1.73 10.87
C CYS A 290 10.49 3.19 10.98
N ILE A 291 9.21 3.40 11.29
CA ILE A 291 8.61 4.73 11.38
C ILE A 291 8.35 5.06 12.86
N PRO A 292 8.79 6.22 13.37
CA PRO A 292 8.48 6.65 14.73
C PRO A 292 6.98 6.63 15.04
N LYS A 293 6.60 6.14 16.21
CA LYS A 293 5.19 6.05 16.65
C LYS A 293 4.45 7.38 16.55
N LEU A 294 5.14 8.48 16.85
CA LEU A 294 4.60 9.84 16.77
C LEU A 294 4.27 10.30 15.34
N LEU A 295 4.81 9.65 14.31
CA LEU A 295 4.63 10.05 12.90
C LEU A 295 3.73 9.08 12.13
N VAL A 296 3.55 7.85 12.62
CA VAL A 296 3.00 6.75 11.82
C VAL A 296 1.61 7.06 11.25
N ASP A 297 0.72 7.66 12.03
CA ASP A 297 -0.67 7.90 11.61
C ASP A 297 -0.79 9.16 10.74
N ASP A 298 0.17 10.08 10.83
CA ASP A 298 0.25 11.23 9.93
C ASP A 298 0.70 10.81 8.54
N MET A 299 1.51 9.74 8.43
CA MET A 299 2.09 9.30 7.17
C MET A 299 1.60 7.95 6.67
N SER A 300 0.65 7.32 7.35
CA SER A 300 0.11 6.04 6.89
C SER A 300 -1.32 5.79 7.31
N TYR A 301 -1.97 4.87 6.58
CA TYR A 301 -3.24 4.29 6.95
C TYR A 301 -3.32 2.82 6.55
N ILE A 302 -4.25 2.09 7.17
CA ILE A 302 -4.50 0.68 6.89
C ILE A 302 -5.43 0.51 5.68
N ALA A 303 -5.00 -0.32 4.74
CA ALA A 303 -5.74 -0.67 3.54
C ALA A 303 -5.86 -2.19 3.37
N TRP A 304 -6.90 -2.60 2.66
CA TRP A 304 -6.93 -3.87 1.97
C TRP A 304 -5.87 -3.85 0.86
N ARG A 305 -5.20 -4.98 0.62
CA ARG A 305 -4.19 -5.14 -0.43
C ARG A 305 -4.59 -4.60 -1.81
N GLN A 306 -5.89 -4.58 -2.11
CA GLN A 306 -6.42 -4.03 -3.36
C GLN A 306 -6.46 -2.48 -3.40
N GLY A 307 -5.95 -1.77 -2.39
CA GLY A 307 -5.85 -0.31 -2.39
C GLY A 307 -7.12 0.43 -1.96
N ILE A 308 -7.85 -0.13 -1.00
CA ILE A 308 -9.01 0.53 -0.37
C ILE A 308 -8.76 0.56 1.15
N PRO A 309 -8.99 1.69 1.85
CA PRO A 309 -8.95 1.72 3.31
C PRO A 309 -9.76 0.56 3.91
N ARG A 310 -9.20 -0.14 4.91
CA ARG A 310 -9.78 -1.41 5.37
C ARG A 310 -11.08 -1.17 6.12
N GLN A 311 -12.19 -1.29 5.43
CA GLN A 311 -13.53 -1.38 6.00
C GLN A 311 -14.14 -2.73 5.60
N GLU A 312 -14.38 -3.60 6.57
CA GLU A 312 -14.82 -4.99 6.36
C GLU A 312 -16.10 -5.14 5.54
N GLN A 313 -17.12 -4.35 5.85
CA GLN A 313 -18.42 -4.38 5.18
C GLN A 313 -18.31 -3.93 3.73
N ILE A 314 -17.47 -2.94 3.43
CA ILE A 314 -17.24 -2.48 2.05
C ILE A 314 -16.53 -3.55 1.24
N ILE A 315 -15.50 -4.16 1.82
CA ILE A 315 -14.74 -5.23 1.16
C ILE A 315 -15.63 -6.46 0.92
N TYR A 316 -16.47 -6.80 1.91
CA TYR A 316 -17.47 -7.84 1.75
C TYR A 316 -18.42 -7.52 0.58
N THR A 317 -18.96 -6.30 0.51
CA THR A 317 -19.84 -5.85 -0.59
C THR A 317 -19.14 -5.95 -1.94
N ILE A 318 -17.89 -5.50 -2.05
CA ILE A 318 -17.10 -5.61 -3.28
C ILE A 318 -16.94 -7.07 -3.71
N ASN A 319 -16.64 -7.97 -2.79
CA ASN A 319 -16.49 -9.39 -3.09
C ASN A 319 -17.82 -10.03 -3.54
N GLN A 320 -18.95 -9.65 -2.93
CA GLN A 320 -20.28 -10.10 -3.36
C GLN A 320 -20.60 -9.62 -4.78
N MET A 321 -20.34 -8.34 -5.07
CA MET A 321 -20.51 -7.77 -6.40
C MET A 321 -19.62 -8.45 -7.44
N ALA A 322 -18.35 -8.74 -7.10
CA ALA A 322 -17.44 -9.46 -7.99
C ALA A 322 -17.91 -10.89 -8.32
N GLU A 323 -18.54 -11.59 -7.37
CA GLU A 323 -19.14 -12.91 -7.62
C GLU A 323 -20.44 -12.82 -8.45
N ILE A 324 -21.20 -11.74 -8.34
CA ILE A 324 -22.34 -11.49 -9.24
C ILE A 324 -21.84 -11.28 -10.68
N ILE A 325 -20.83 -10.42 -10.87
CA ILE A 325 -20.21 -10.17 -12.18
C ILE A 325 -19.74 -11.48 -12.80
N LYS A 326 -19.01 -12.31 -12.04
CA LYS A 326 -18.56 -13.64 -12.48
C LYS A 326 -19.70 -14.52 -13.00
N LYS A 327 -20.84 -14.54 -12.31
CA LYS A 327 -22.01 -15.34 -12.70
C LYS A 327 -22.66 -14.81 -13.98
N ASP A 328 -22.62 -13.51 -14.23
CA ASP A 328 -23.19 -12.91 -15.42
C ASP A 328 -22.24 -13.04 -16.63
N ASP A 329 -20.95 -12.82 -16.42
CA ASP A 329 -19.85 -13.11 -17.35
C ASP A 329 -19.90 -14.54 -17.89
N ALA A 330 -20.05 -15.52 -16.99
CA ALA A 330 -20.18 -16.93 -17.36
C ALA A 330 -21.40 -17.21 -18.26
N LYS A 331 -22.49 -16.43 -18.11
CA LYS A 331 -23.66 -16.53 -19.00
C LYS A 331 -23.40 -15.87 -20.36
N GLN A 332 -22.58 -14.82 -20.39
CA GLN A 332 -22.25 -14.05 -21.59
C GLN A 332 -21.04 -14.61 -22.37
N LYS A 333 -20.37 -15.65 -21.86
CA LYS A 333 -19.12 -16.22 -22.39
C LYS A 333 -17.93 -15.24 -22.41
N ASN A 334 -18.01 -14.16 -21.63
CA ASN A 334 -16.91 -13.21 -21.44
C ASN A 334 -16.29 -13.48 -20.08
N PHE A 335 -15.12 -14.09 -20.02
CA PHE A 335 -14.50 -14.46 -18.75
C PHE A 335 -13.53 -13.37 -18.30
N GLN A 336 -13.98 -12.49 -17.40
CA GLN A 336 -13.06 -11.61 -16.67
C GLN A 336 -12.23 -12.41 -15.67
N THR A 337 -10.97 -12.01 -15.47
CA THR A 337 -10.11 -12.51 -14.39
C THR A 337 -10.64 -12.08 -13.02
N PRO A 338 -10.26 -12.75 -11.91
CA PRO A 338 -10.66 -12.32 -10.56
C PRO A 338 -10.32 -10.86 -10.25
N PHE A 339 -9.16 -10.38 -10.71
CA PHE A 339 -8.72 -9.00 -10.49
C PHE A 339 -9.60 -7.99 -11.24
N GLU A 340 -9.95 -8.27 -12.50
CA GLU A 340 -10.82 -7.42 -13.32
C GLU A 340 -12.23 -7.32 -12.74
N ARG A 341 -12.76 -8.41 -12.18
CA ARG A 341 -14.06 -8.39 -11.50
C ARG A 341 -14.05 -7.53 -10.26
N ILE A 342 -13.01 -7.61 -9.43
CA ILE A 342 -12.84 -6.73 -8.26
C ILE A 342 -12.71 -5.28 -8.70
N LYS A 343 -11.93 -5.00 -9.77
CA LYS A 343 -11.81 -3.64 -10.34
C LYS A 343 -13.18 -3.09 -10.77
N SER A 344 -13.98 -3.90 -11.46
CA SER A 344 -15.32 -3.52 -11.93
C SER A 344 -16.29 -3.30 -10.77
N ALA A 345 -16.32 -4.21 -9.78
CA ALA A 345 -17.14 -4.09 -8.59
C ALA A 345 -16.84 -2.80 -7.80
N ARG A 346 -15.55 -2.45 -7.66
CA ARG A 346 -15.14 -1.18 -7.02
C ARG A 346 -15.65 0.04 -7.75
N ALA A 347 -15.49 0.08 -9.08
CA ALA A 347 -15.97 1.20 -9.89
C ALA A 347 -17.48 1.40 -9.74
N LEU A 348 -18.26 0.31 -9.82
CA LEU A 348 -19.71 0.35 -9.62
C LEU A 348 -20.10 0.88 -8.23
N LEU A 349 -19.42 0.40 -7.17
CA LEU A 349 -19.67 0.87 -5.81
C LEU A 349 -19.30 2.35 -5.65
N SER A 350 -18.16 2.78 -6.19
CA SER A 350 -17.71 4.18 -6.18
C SER A 350 -18.74 5.10 -6.84
N ASP A 351 -19.22 4.73 -8.04
CA ASP A 351 -20.22 5.48 -8.78
C ASP A 351 -21.54 5.59 -8.00
N GLN A 352 -21.97 4.49 -7.37
CA GLN A 352 -23.18 4.50 -6.55
C GLN A 352 -23.02 5.39 -5.32
N MET A 353 -21.90 5.27 -4.59
CA MET A 353 -21.60 6.11 -3.42
C MET A 353 -21.60 7.60 -3.78
N MET A 354 -21.10 7.97 -4.96
CA MET A 354 -21.10 9.37 -5.40
C MET A 354 -22.48 9.87 -5.82
N ARG A 355 -23.26 9.07 -6.54
CA ARG A 355 -24.63 9.46 -6.95
C ARG A 355 -25.56 9.64 -5.75
N GLU A 356 -25.36 8.85 -4.70
CA GLU A 356 -26.24 8.78 -3.54
C GLU A 356 -25.56 9.33 -2.28
N LYS A 357 -24.55 10.20 -2.40
CA LYS A 357 -23.65 10.59 -1.28
C LYS A 357 -24.39 10.95 0.03
N ASP A 358 -25.51 11.66 -0.06
CA ASP A 358 -26.24 12.19 1.10
C ASP A 358 -27.09 11.11 1.79
N THR A 359 -27.38 10.00 1.09
CA THR A 359 -28.26 8.92 1.55
C THR A 359 -27.56 7.56 1.61
N ASN A 360 -26.37 7.43 1.02
CA ASN A 360 -25.66 6.16 0.92
C ASN A 360 -24.97 5.83 2.25
N TYR A 361 -25.42 4.75 2.88
CA TYR A 361 -24.88 4.29 4.15
C TYR A 361 -23.36 4.06 4.12
N PHE A 362 -22.80 3.47 3.06
CA PHE A 362 -21.36 3.25 2.97
C PHE A 362 -20.57 4.54 2.87
N TYR A 363 -21.12 5.54 2.17
CA TYR A 363 -20.50 6.85 2.09
C TYR A 363 -20.41 7.47 3.49
N GLN A 364 -21.51 7.48 4.24
CA GLN A 364 -21.52 8.04 5.61
C GLN A 364 -20.56 7.30 6.55
N VAL A 365 -20.57 5.96 6.53
CA VAL A 365 -19.65 5.15 7.35
C VAL A 365 -18.18 5.42 7.03
N MET A 366 -17.83 5.54 5.74
CA MET A 366 -16.46 5.88 5.34
C MET A 366 -16.09 7.29 5.79
N LYS A 367 -16.99 8.26 5.57
CA LYS A 367 -16.78 9.64 5.97
C LYS A 367 -16.51 9.74 7.47
N GLU A 368 -17.38 9.16 8.29
CA GLU A 368 -17.21 9.09 9.74
C GLU A 368 -15.91 8.39 10.13
N SER A 369 -15.57 7.27 9.48
CA SER A 369 -14.30 6.57 9.74
C SER A 369 -13.08 7.43 9.41
N ILE A 370 -13.12 8.24 8.36
CA ILE A 370 -12.04 9.17 8.03
C ILE A 370 -11.98 10.31 9.06
N GLU A 371 -13.12 10.87 9.43
CA GLU A 371 -13.22 12.01 10.36
C GLU A 371 -12.80 11.62 11.79
N HIS A 372 -13.12 10.40 12.22
CA HIS A 372 -12.91 9.86 13.56
C HIS A 372 -11.73 8.89 13.65
N ASP A 373 -10.76 8.98 12.74
CA ASP A 373 -9.49 8.24 12.81
C ASP A 373 -9.61 6.70 12.76
N GLY A 374 -10.65 6.18 12.11
CA GLY A 374 -10.92 4.75 11.98
C GLY A 374 -9.91 3.95 11.16
N PHE A 375 -8.97 4.60 10.46
CA PHE A 375 -7.96 3.96 9.62
C PHE A 375 -6.53 4.08 10.16
N LYS A 376 -6.36 4.46 11.44
CA LYS A 376 -5.05 4.58 12.09
C LYS A 376 -4.26 3.27 12.04
N THR A 377 -3.03 3.39 11.54
CA THR A 377 -2.07 2.29 11.46
C THR A 377 -1.61 1.85 12.83
N SER A 378 -1.33 2.80 13.73
CA SER A 378 -0.92 2.53 15.10
C SER A 378 -1.90 1.61 15.84
N THR A 379 -3.19 1.94 15.76
CA THR A 379 -4.27 1.23 16.45
C THR A 379 -4.36 -0.21 15.99
N TRP A 380 -4.26 -0.44 14.68
CA TRP A 380 -4.26 -1.81 14.14
C TRP A 380 -3.03 -2.60 14.61
N ILE A 381 -1.83 -2.02 14.51
CA ILE A 381 -0.59 -2.70 14.89
C ILE A 381 -0.57 -3.01 16.40
N ASP A 382 -1.05 -2.11 17.24
CA ASP A 382 -1.14 -2.35 18.68
C ASP A 382 -2.12 -3.48 19.01
N GLN A 383 -3.29 -3.52 18.37
CA GLN A 383 -4.24 -4.63 18.54
C GLN A 383 -3.62 -5.96 18.10
N TYR A 384 -2.93 -5.94 16.95
CA TYR A 384 -2.29 -7.11 16.37
C TYR A 384 -1.15 -7.66 17.23
N THR A 385 -0.27 -6.80 17.74
CA THR A 385 0.88 -7.20 18.57
C THR A 385 0.50 -7.64 19.98
N LYS A 386 -0.68 -7.22 20.47
CA LYS A 386 -1.24 -7.67 21.75
C LYS A 386 -2.00 -8.98 21.64
N ALA A 387 -2.79 -9.16 20.58
CA ALA A 387 -3.68 -10.30 20.45
C ALA A 387 -3.79 -10.78 18.99
N PRO A 388 -2.72 -11.35 18.41
CA PRO A 388 -2.71 -11.76 17.01
C PRO A 388 -3.79 -12.80 16.68
N ALA A 389 -4.13 -13.66 17.65
CA ALA A 389 -5.19 -14.65 17.53
C ALA A 389 -6.61 -14.04 17.34
N LEU A 390 -6.85 -12.80 17.79
CA LEU A 390 -8.16 -12.16 17.64
C LEU A 390 -8.36 -11.57 16.23
N LEU A 391 -7.29 -11.41 15.45
CA LEU A 391 -7.32 -10.90 14.09
C LEU A 391 -7.21 -12.01 13.02
N MET A 392 -7.30 -13.28 13.44
CA MET A 392 -7.12 -14.46 12.60
C MET A 392 -7.95 -14.42 11.30
N GLY A 393 -7.25 -14.50 10.16
CA GLY A 393 -7.84 -14.59 8.83
C GLY A 393 -8.00 -13.25 8.10
N LYS A 394 -7.85 -12.12 8.80
CA LYS A 394 -7.92 -10.76 8.21
C LYS A 394 -6.54 -10.15 7.98
N ASP A 395 -5.55 -10.59 8.73
CA ASP A 395 -4.15 -10.13 8.74
C ASP A 395 -3.41 -10.34 7.41
N ASN A 396 -3.67 -11.45 6.71
CA ASN A 396 -2.99 -11.74 5.45
C ASN A 396 -3.49 -10.91 4.25
N GLU A 397 -4.47 -10.02 4.40
CA GLU A 397 -4.91 -9.15 3.32
C GLU A 397 -4.68 -7.66 3.59
N ILE A 398 -4.01 -7.37 4.71
CA ILE A 398 -3.83 -6.01 5.21
C ILE A 398 -2.45 -5.50 4.83
N GLN A 399 -2.41 -4.24 4.40
CA GLN A 399 -1.21 -3.49 4.11
C GLN A 399 -1.33 -2.10 4.72
N ALA A 400 -0.20 -1.47 4.97
CA ALA A 400 -0.15 -0.03 5.12
C ALA A 400 0.01 0.64 3.75
N ARG A 401 -0.54 1.84 3.65
CA ARG A 401 -0.25 2.79 2.57
C ARG A 401 0.59 3.90 3.19
N LEU A 402 1.88 3.90 2.91
CA LEU A 402 2.82 4.89 3.44
C LEU A 402 2.92 6.07 2.48
N LEU A 403 2.68 7.29 2.97
CA LEU A 403 2.87 8.49 2.18
C LEU A 403 4.36 8.73 1.94
N THR A 404 4.69 8.97 0.67
CA THR A 404 6.08 9.12 0.22
C THR A 404 6.74 10.40 0.72
N ASN A 405 5.97 11.44 1.08
CA ASN A 405 6.49 12.70 1.59
C ASN A 405 7.27 12.53 2.91
N GLY A 406 6.77 11.74 3.86
CA GLY A 406 7.48 11.42 5.10
C GLY A 406 8.68 10.49 4.86
N LEU A 407 8.65 9.69 3.78
CA LEU A 407 9.74 8.78 3.39
C LEU A 407 10.86 9.47 2.59
N GLN A 408 10.77 10.78 2.37
CA GLN A 408 11.78 11.58 1.65
C GLN A 408 12.58 12.50 2.57
N ASP A 409 12.19 12.65 3.83
CA ASP A 409 12.92 13.48 4.79
C ASP A 409 13.93 12.63 5.59
N PRO A 410 15.25 12.74 5.33
CA PRO A 410 16.26 12.02 6.11
C PRO A 410 16.35 12.48 7.57
N ASN A 411 15.68 13.57 7.96
CA ASN A 411 15.62 14.07 9.33
C ASN A 411 14.38 13.61 10.10
N SER A 412 13.46 12.88 9.45
CA SER A 412 12.21 12.37 10.04
C SER A 412 12.41 11.40 11.22
N GLY A 413 13.61 10.87 11.40
CA GLY A 413 13.89 9.79 12.37
C GLY A 413 13.54 8.40 11.84
N ILE A 414 13.11 8.28 10.58
CA ILE A 414 12.84 7.00 9.93
C ILE A 414 14.16 6.24 9.72
N ILE A 415 14.09 4.93 9.95
CA ILE A 415 15.21 3.98 9.82
C ILE A 415 14.85 2.95 8.77
N MET A 416 15.80 2.56 7.92
CA MET A 416 15.53 1.59 6.86
C MET A 416 16.62 0.53 6.80
N TYR A 417 16.27 -0.73 7.04
CA TYR A 417 17.20 -1.85 6.94
C TYR A 417 16.99 -2.59 5.61
N LYS A 418 18.07 -2.71 4.83
CA LYS A 418 18.11 -3.47 3.58
C LYS A 418 18.66 -4.87 3.85
N TYR A 419 17.91 -5.89 3.46
CA TYR A 419 18.33 -7.29 3.49
C TYR A 419 18.47 -7.78 2.06
N HIS A 420 19.65 -8.31 1.72
CA HIS A 420 19.95 -8.82 0.39
C HIS A 420 20.91 -10.01 0.47
N PHE A 421 20.89 -10.84 -0.57
CA PHE A 421 21.70 -12.06 -0.65
C PHE A 421 22.90 -11.92 -1.59
N ILE A 422 23.28 -10.68 -1.91
CA ILE A 422 24.44 -10.36 -2.75
C ILE A 422 25.74 -10.78 -2.03
N PRO A 423 26.64 -11.53 -2.68
CA PRO A 423 27.94 -11.87 -2.12
C PRO A 423 28.74 -10.63 -1.68
N PRO A 424 29.40 -10.63 -0.50
CA PRO A 424 30.09 -9.45 0.03
C PRO A 424 31.13 -8.84 -0.92
N ALA A 425 31.85 -9.67 -1.68
CA ALA A 425 32.83 -9.21 -2.66
C ALA A 425 32.19 -8.41 -3.81
N ILE A 426 31.05 -8.89 -4.33
CA ILE A 426 30.30 -8.21 -5.40
C ILE A 426 29.70 -6.92 -4.86
N TYR A 427 29.14 -6.95 -3.66
CA TYR A 427 28.56 -5.75 -3.04
C TYR A 427 29.61 -4.65 -2.81
N LYS A 428 30.81 -5.03 -2.33
CA LYS A 428 31.92 -4.10 -2.16
C LYS A 428 32.41 -3.51 -3.47
N ASP A 429 32.55 -4.33 -4.52
CA ASP A 429 32.93 -3.85 -5.87
C ASP A 429 31.89 -2.86 -6.43
N TYR A 430 30.61 -3.18 -6.26
CA TYR A 430 29.51 -2.27 -6.61
C TYR A 430 29.62 -0.92 -5.89
N GLN A 431 29.81 -0.91 -4.57
CA GLN A 431 29.92 0.32 -3.79
C GLN A 431 31.10 1.19 -4.26
N ILE A 432 32.26 0.57 -4.51
CA ILE A 432 33.46 1.29 -4.98
C ILE A 432 33.20 1.92 -6.36
N LYS A 433 32.60 1.17 -7.29
CA LYS A 433 32.32 1.67 -8.64
C LYS A 433 31.26 2.76 -8.64
N LEU A 434 30.21 2.62 -7.85
CA LEU A 434 29.19 3.65 -7.72
C LEU A 434 29.76 4.93 -7.10
N GLN A 435 30.61 4.81 -6.09
CA GLN A 435 31.29 5.96 -5.49
C GLN A 435 32.13 6.71 -6.52
N LYS A 436 32.91 5.99 -7.33
CA LYS A 436 33.70 6.58 -8.42
C LYS A 436 32.82 7.34 -9.42
N ILE A 437 31.70 6.73 -9.84
CA ILE A 437 30.71 7.38 -10.71
C ILE A 437 30.20 8.69 -10.10
N VAL A 438 29.85 8.68 -8.82
CA VAL A 438 29.35 9.87 -8.12
C VAL A 438 30.41 10.96 -8.05
N ASP A 439 31.66 10.60 -7.73
CA ASP A 439 32.75 11.55 -7.63
C ASP A 439 33.05 12.21 -8.98
N GLU A 440 33.08 11.44 -10.07
CA GLU A 440 33.25 11.96 -11.43
C GLU A 440 32.08 12.88 -11.83
N LEU A 441 30.84 12.45 -11.59
CA LEU A 441 29.64 13.22 -11.89
C LEU A 441 29.60 14.54 -11.12
N TRP A 442 29.93 14.51 -9.82
CA TRP A 442 29.91 15.69 -8.97
C TRP A 442 31.02 16.69 -9.33
N ALA A 443 32.21 16.20 -9.70
CA ALA A 443 33.30 17.04 -10.17
C ALA A 443 32.93 17.79 -11.45
N GLN A 444 32.36 17.08 -12.44
CA GLN A 444 31.92 17.69 -13.71
C GLN A 444 30.80 18.72 -13.48
N LYS A 445 29.81 18.41 -12.64
CA LYS A 445 28.76 19.35 -12.26
C LYS A 445 29.33 20.61 -11.60
N THR A 446 30.29 20.46 -10.68
CA THR A 446 30.91 21.59 -9.99
C THR A 446 31.69 22.48 -10.97
N GLN A 447 32.42 21.88 -11.92
CA GLN A 447 33.10 22.64 -12.97
C GLN A 447 32.11 23.42 -13.83
N GLN A 448 30.98 22.81 -14.19
CA GLN A 448 29.93 23.47 -14.95
C GLN A 448 29.34 24.68 -14.19
N ASP A 449 29.06 24.53 -12.90
CA ASP A 449 28.55 25.61 -12.05
C ASP A 449 29.51 26.80 -12.00
N LEU A 450 30.82 26.53 -11.93
CA LEU A 450 31.84 27.58 -11.94
C LEU A 450 31.86 28.35 -13.26
N VAL A 451 31.72 27.65 -14.40
CA VAL A 451 31.62 28.29 -15.72
C VAL A 451 30.35 29.15 -15.82
N VAL A 452 29.21 28.63 -15.38
CA VAL A 452 27.94 29.37 -15.37
C VAL A 452 28.04 30.62 -14.48
N GLN A 453 28.67 30.51 -13.31
CA GLN A 453 28.87 31.64 -12.42
C GLN A 453 29.81 32.69 -13.02
N ALA A 454 30.91 32.27 -13.66
CA ALA A 454 31.84 33.17 -14.34
C ALA A 454 31.14 33.94 -15.48
N LEU A 455 30.32 33.26 -16.29
CA LEU A 455 29.54 33.90 -17.35
C LEU A 455 28.50 34.89 -16.80
N ARG A 456 27.85 34.57 -15.67
CA ARG A 456 26.91 35.50 -15.01
C ARG A 456 27.61 36.76 -14.52
N ASN A 457 28.79 36.61 -13.90
CA ASN A 457 29.59 37.74 -13.44
C ASN A 457 30.02 38.62 -14.61
N PHE A 458 30.55 38.02 -15.68
CA PHE A 458 30.94 38.73 -16.90
C PHE A 458 29.77 39.52 -17.51
N ASN A 459 28.60 38.91 -17.65
CA ASN A 459 27.42 39.59 -18.20
C ASN A 459 26.93 40.75 -17.30
N ALA A 460 27.07 40.61 -15.97
CA ALA A 460 26.74 41.69 -15.05
C ALA A 460 27.71 42.88 -15.20
N GLU A 461 29.01 42.61 -15.37
CA GLU A 461 30.04 43.63 -15.63
C GLU A 461 29.79 44.36 -16.97
N VAL A 462 29.51 43.62 -18.04
CA VAL A 462 29.15 44.20 -19.35
C VAL A 462 27.94 45.12 -19.22
N LYS A 463 26.88 44.69 -18.53
CA LYS A 463 25.68 45.51 -18.32
C LYS A 463 25.96 46.78 -17.49
N GLN A 464 26.87 46.70 -16.51
CA GLN A 464 27.29 47.89 -15.74
C GLN A 464 28.06 48.88 -16.62
N LEU A 465 28.96 48.39 -17.48
CA LEU A 465 29.69 49.21 -18.44
C LEU A 465 28.73 49.90 -19.44
N GLU A 466 27.78 49.17 -20.00
CA GLU A 466 26.75 49.73 -20.90
C GLU A 466 25.95 50.85 -20.23
N ASN A 467 25.53 50.66 -18.97
CA ASN A 467 24.81 51.68 -18.22
C ASN A 467 25.69 52.90 -17.90
N GLY A 468 26.98 52.68 -17.62
CA GLY A 468 27.95 53.73 -17.41
C GLY A 468 28.15 54.59 -18.67
N ILE A 469 28.28 53.95 -19.83
CA ILE A 469 28.43 54.62 -21.13
C ILE A 469 27.17 55.43 -21.46
N LYS A 470 25.97 54.85 -21.32
CA LYS A 470 24.71 55.58 -21.56
C LYS A 470 24.60 56.85 -20.71
N LYS A 471 24.94 56.75 -19.42
CA LYS A 471 24.91 57.90 -18.51
C LYS A 471 25.90 59.01 -18.93
N GLN A 472 27.06 58.66 -19.47
CA GLN A 472 28.02 59.66 -19.97
C GLN A 472 27.51 60.35 -21.23
N VAL A 473 26.85 59.60 -22.13
CA VAL A 473 26.24 60.16 -23.35
C VAL A 473 25.08 61.11 -23.02
N ASP A 474 24.26 60.81 -22.00
CA ASP A 474 23.14 61.69 -21.61
C ASP A 474 23.59 63.00 -20.91
N ILE A 475 24.84 63.07 -20.44
CA ILE A 475 25.42 64.26 -19.78
C ILE A 475 26.12 65.18 -20.80
N ALA A 476 26.61 64.63 -21.90
CA ALA A 476 27.28 65.36 -22.98
C ALA A 476 26.25 65.94 -23.97
#